data_AF-A0A6M1LEU3-F1
#
_entry.id   AF-A0A6M1LEU3-F1
#
_cell.length_a   1.000
_cell.length_b   1.000
_cell.length_c   1.000
_cell.angle_alpha   90.00
_cell.angle_beta   90.00
_cell.angle_gamma   90.00
#
_symmetry.space_group_name_H-M   'P 1'
#
loop_
_entity.id
_entity.type
_entity.pdbx_description
1 polymer ?
#
loop_
_entity_poly.entity_id
_entity_poly.type
_entity_poly.pdbx_seq_one_letter_code
_entity_poly.pdbx_strand_id
1 'polypeptide(L)'
;MSQSVLASLSRQQQDAHGVFVDSGVIRDSSAVVVAYARQSAGAVFIVARGMAGAEVGRVAMSPLPLTPEDEQHPMAAGLTRLEGRLDLASLPPPIIRIEVLGEDDATSVLLGVDFQLRELCFEDQAAFKSATIARRQRDRPRDTETQLFLARQIARHLPSVHKDRLTEVALTMTATQAYRASELMRPDVAATAIETVDEMLNIIDGLPDYSTNSYARISLLTAKWHAAVALDDPAVFDECLSDLASRAKELTKHKLAFTLHYNAVRSLLALAGYRLAQGRVAEADELFASIIAVMAAGGSRFTDHPAHIREFARTCTLIQPIAYLRRAMTQNSPLRLEERPIKELRRTLGAATRDILLVGAFRTSNAEAGADAILSWVKLQALCP
;
A
#
# COMPACT_ATOMS: atom_id res chain seq x y z
N MET A 1 -23.44 12.59 -1.07
CA MET A 1 -22.34 12.79 -2.05
C MET A 1 -22.13 14.29 -2.26
N SER A 2 -20.91 14.77 -2.49
CA SER A 2 -20.63 16.21 -2.65
C SER A 2 -20.94 16.68 -4.08
N GLN A 3 -21.50 17.89 -4.21
CA GLN A 3 -21.88 18.59 -5.46
C GLN A 3 -20.79 18.65 -6.56
N SER A 4 -19.54 18.26 -6.27
CA SER A 4 -18.44 18.23 -7.24
C SER A 4 -18.49 17.07 -8.23
N VAL A 5 -19.18 15.96 -7.94
CA VAL A 5 -19.29 14.80 -8.85
C VAL A 5 -20.24 15.08 -10.03
N LEU A 6 -21.28 15.87 -9.78
CA LEU A 6 -22.29 16.20 -10.80
C LEU A 6 -21.80 17.22 -11.85
N ALA A 7 -20.82 18.05 -11.50
CA ALA A 7 -20.27 19.04 -12.45
C ALA A 7 -19.42 18.39 -13.56
N SER A 8 -18.78 17.25 -13.29
CA SER A 8 -18.00 16.50 -14.30
C SER A 8 -18.85 15.72 -15.29
N LEU A 9 -20.11 15.42 -14.97
CA LEU A 9 -21.05 14.72 -15.88
C LEU A 9 -21.52 15.59 -17.05
N SER A 10 -21.27 16.90 -17.02
CA SER A 10 -21.87 17.86 -17.95
C SER A 10 -21.14 18.03 -19.30
N ARG A 11 -20.00 17.38 -19.55
CA ARG A 11 -19.19 17.73 -20.75
C ARG A 11 -18.57 16.62 -21.60
N GLN A 12 -18.67 15.34 -21.28
CA GLN A 12 -18.18 14.30 -22.21
C GLN A 12 -19.20 13.17 -22.38
N GLN A 13 -19.74 13.12 -23.60
CA GLN A 13 -20.49 12.01 -24.22
C GLN A 13 -21.95 11.87 -23.78
N GLN A 14 -22.80 12.79 -24.27
CA GLN A 14 -24.13 12.37 -24.72
C GLN A 14 -23.93 11.43 -25.92
N ASP A 15 -23.82 10.13 -25.65
CA ASP A 15 -23.73 9.13 -26.71
C ASP A 15 -25.10 8.99 -27.40
N ALA A 16 -25.09 8.91 -28.73
CA ALA A 16 -26.27 8.82 -29.59
C ALA A 16 -27.14 7.56 -29.34
N HIS A 17 -26.73 6.71 -28.41
CA HIS A 17 -27.24 5.36 -28.22
C HIS A 17 -27.94 5.14 -26.87
N GLY A 18 -28.08 6.19 -26.05
CA GLY A 18 -29.02 6.18 -24.91
C GLY A 18 -28.57 5.39 -23.69
N VAL A 19 -27.27 5.08 -23.54
CA VAL A 19 -26.66 4.57 -22.29
C VAL A 19 -25.73 5.64 -21.72
N PHE A 20 -25.79 5.85 -20.41
CA PHE A 20 -25.00 6.83 -19.67
C PHE A 20 -24.44 6.16 -18.42
N VAL A 21 -23.14 6.27 -18.19
CA VAL A 21 -22.51 5.76 -16.96
C VAL A 21 -22.50 6.87 -15.93
N ASP A 22 -23.08 6.59 -14.77
CA ASP A 22 -23.08 7.51 -13.63
C ASP A 22 -21.85 7.32 -12.75
N SER A 23 -21.58 6.07 -12.40
CA SER A 23 -20.40 5.73 -11.63
C SER A 23 -19.89 4.33 -11.95
N GLY A 24 -18.61 4.11 -11.73
CA GLY A 24 -18.15 2.77 -11.47
C GLY A 24 -16.92 2.77 -10.58
N VAL A 25 -16.84 1.71 -9.78
CA VAL A 25 -15.80 1.49 -8.79
C VAL A 25 -15.41 0.02 -8.78
N ILE A 26 -14.21 -0.28 -8.28
CA ILE A 26 -13.85 -1.64 -7.92
C ILE A 26 -14.18 -1.83 -6.43
N ARG A 27 -15.01 -2.83 -6.13
CA ARG A 27 -15.45 -3.19 -4.78
C ARG A 27 -15.39 -4.68 -4.57
N ASP A 28 -14.66 -5.12 -3.55
CA ASP A 28 -14.45 -6.54 -3.21
C ASP A 28 -14.02 -7.35 -4.44
N SER A 29 -13.05 -6.84 -5.20
CA SER A 29 -12.58 -7.46 -6.46
C SER A 29 -13.65 -7.61 -7.55
N SER A 30 -14.77 -6.89 -7.44
CA SER A 30 -15.78 -6.77 -8.50
C SER A 30 -15.76 -5.38 -9.11
N ALA A 31 -15.95 -5.26 -10.41
CA ALA A 31 -16.34 -4.00 -11.02
C ALA A 31 -17.83 -3.79 -10.77
N VAL A 32 -18.16 -2.75 -10.01
CA VAL A 32 -19.54 -2.32 -9.76
C VAL A 32 -19.77 -1.06 -10.58
N VAL A 33 -20.74 -1.10 -11.47
CA VAL A 33 -21.06 0.01 -12.37
C VAL A 33 -22.53 0.33 -12.25
N VAL A 34 -22.84 1.61 -12.07
CA VAL A 34 -24.19 2.16 -12.15
C VAL A 34 -24.30 2.96 -13.43
N ALA A 35 -25.30 2.62 -14.23
CA ALA A 35 -25.58 3.27 -15.50
C ALA A 35 -27.08 3.57 -15.63
N TYR A 36 -27.43 4.46 -16.55
CA TYR A 36 -28.78 4.80 -16.94
C TYR A 36 -28.94 4.48 -18.42
N ALA A 37 -30.00 3.76 -18.78
CA ALA A 37 -30.25 3.37 -20.16
C ALA A 37 -31.68 3.70 -20.58
N ARG A 38 -31.88 4.16 -21.81
CA ARG A 38 -33.22 4.23 -22.41
C ARG A 38 -33.76 2.81 -22.60
N GLN A 39 -35.07 2.64 -22.51
CA GLN A 39 -35.72 1.35 -22.75
C GLN A 39 -35.39 0.77 -24.14
N SER A 40 -35.10 1.63 -25.12
CA SER A 40 -34.70 1.24 -26.48
C SER A 40 -33.26 0.72 -26.59
N ALA A 41 -32.43 0.81 -25.55
CA ALA A 41 -31.03 0.38 -25.57
C ALA A 41 -30.86 -1.15 -25.44
N GLY A 42 -31.96 -1.90 -25.22
CA GLY A 42 -31.92 -3.35 -25.06
C GLY A 42 -31.20 -3.77 -23.78
N ALA A 43 -30.62 -4.97 -23.79
CA ALA A 43 -29.78 -5.44 -22.71
C ALA A 43 -28.47 -4.63 -22.63
N VAL A 44 -28.05 -4.27 -21.40
CA VAL A 44 -26.79 -3.56 -21.16
C VAL A 44 -25.86 -4.46 -20.35
N PHE A 45 -24.58 -4.43 -20.68
CA PHE A 45 -23.56 -5.33 -20.12
C PHE A 45 -22.36 -4.55 -19.58
N ILE A 46 -21.78 -5.03 -18.50
CA ILE A 46 -20.40 -4.70 -18.13
C ILE A 46 -19.48 -5.71 -18.80
N VAL A 47 -18.46 -5.20 -19.49
CA VAL A 47 -17.48 -6.03 -20.20
C VAL A 47 -16.08 -5.71 -19.71
N ALA A 48 -15.36 -6.73 -19.24
CA ALA A 48 -13.94 -6.66 -18.97
C ALA A 48 -13.15 -7.08 -20.21
N ARG A 49 -12.14 -6.28 -20.55
CA ARG A 49 -11.26 -6.50 -21.69
C ARG A 49 -9.84 -6.76 -21.21
N GLY A 50 -9.23 -7.80 -21.77
CA GLY A 50 -7.84 -8.13 -21.54
C GLY A 50 -6.89 -7.52 -22.58
N MET A 51 -5.65 -8.02 -22.61
CA MET A 51 -4.64 -7.62 -23.59
C MET A 51 -5.17 -7.73 -25.02
N ALA A 52 -4.70 -6.84 -25.90
CA ALA A 52 -5.17 -6.74 -27.29
C ALA A 52 -6.68 -6.46 -27.46
N GLY A 53 -7.40 -6.13 -26.38
CA GLY A 53 -8.83 -5.81 -26.43
C GLY A 53 -9.75 -7.03 -26.45
N ALA A 54 -9.26 -8.24 -26.16
CA ALA A 54 -10.09 -9.44 -26.08
C ALA A 54 -11.10 -9.33 -24.92
N GLU A 55 -12.33 -9.82 -25.11
CA GLU A 55 -13.28 -9.97 -24.00
C GLU A 55 -12.80 -11.08 -23.06
N VAL A 56 -12.65 -10.77 -21.77
CA VAL A 56 -12.25 -11.73 -20.74
C VAL A 56 -13.35 -11.99 -19.72
N GLY A 57 -14.40 -11.17 -19.70
CA GLY A 57 -15.60 -11.38 -18.89
C GLY A 57 -16.72 -10.42 -19.27
N ARG A 58 -17.96 -10.86 -19.08
CA ARG A 58 -19.18 -10.11 -19.39
C ARG A 58 -20.27 -10.47 -18.40
N VAL A 59 -21.02 -9.46 -17.95
CA VAL A 59 -22.21 -9.66 -17.11
C VAL A 59 -23.31 -8.70 -17.53
N ALA A 60 -24.54 -9.19 -17.57
CA ALA A 60 -25.71 -8.34 -17.82
C ALA A 60 -25.98 -7.45 -16.59
N MET A 61 -26.30 -6.18 -16.84
CA MET A 61 -26.72 -5.25 -15.81
C MET A 61 -28.19 -5.49 -15.48
N SER A 62 -28.53 -5.36 -14.20
CA SER A 62 -29.88 -5.55 -13.67
C SER A 62 -30.53 -4.20 -13.34
N PRO A 63 -31.84 -4.04 -13.53
CA PRO A 63 -32.55 -2.83 -13.11
C PRO A 63 -32.43 -2.59 -11.61
N LEU A 64 -32.19 -1.34 -11.24
CA LEU A 64 -32.28 -0.84 -9.88
C LEU A 64 -33.46 0.12 -9.73
N PRO A 65 -34.06 0.19 -8.53
CA PRO A 65 -34.98 1.28 -8.22
C PRO A 65 -34.25 2.62 -8.33
N LEU A 66 -34.98 3.63 -8.82
CA LEU A 66 -34.54 5.02 -8.79
C LEU A 66 -34.43 5.48 -7.34
N THR A 67 -33.41 6.28 -7.04
CA THR A 67 -33.30 6.97 -5.76
C THR A 67 -34.12 8.27 -5.81
N PRO A 68 -34.50 8.85 -4.66
CA PRO A 68 -35.17 10.16 -4.62
C PRO A 68 -34.37 11.28 -5.30
N GLU A 69 -33.04 11.17 -5.33
CA GLU A 69 -32.15 12.10 -6.03
C GLU A 69 -32.28 11.93 -7.56
N ASP A 70 -32.42 10.70 -8.04
CA ASP A 70 -32.60 10.39 -9.47
C ASP A 70 -33.94 10.89 -9.99
N GLU A 71 -35.01 10.75 -9.20
CA GLU A 71 -36.35 11.24 -9.56
C GLU A 71 -36.40 12.76 -9.74
N GLN A 72 -35.51 13.49 -9.05
CA GLN A 72 -35.37 14.94 -9.19
C GLN A 72 -34.45 15.35 -10.34
N HIS A 73 -33.71 14.41 -10.93
CA HIS A 73 -32.74 14.69 -11.97
C HIS A 73 -33.41 14.73 -13.36
N PRO A 74 -33.41 15.87 -14.08
CA PRO A 74 -34.12 16.03 -15.35
C PRO A 74 -33.69 15.03 -16.44
N MET A 75 -32.44 14.55 -16.38
CA MET A 75 -31.93 13.56 -17.34
C MET A 75 -32.35 12.13 -17.05
N ALA A 76 -32.81 11.81 -15.83
CA ALA A 76 -33.24 10.46 -15.47
C ALA A 76 -34.66 10.14 -15.96
N ALA A 77 -35.42 11.15 -16.38
CA ALA A 77 -36.77 10.98 -16.90
C ALA A 77 -36.78 10.08 -18.16
N GLY A 78 -37.42 8.92 -18.05
CA GLY A 78 -37.48 7.92 -19.13
C GLY A 78 -36.25 7.04 -19.27
N LEU A 79 -35.32 7.08 -18.30
CA LEU A 79 -34.20 6.16 -18.22
C LEU A 79 -34.45 5.09 -17.14
N THR A 80 -33.97 3.88 -17.40
CA THR A 80 -33.89 2.81 -16.42
C THR A 80 -32.51 2.86 -15.77
N ARG A 81 -32.47 2.95 -14.44
CA ARG A 81 -31.23 2.81 -13.68
C ARG A 81 -30.84 1.35 -13.62
N LEU A 82 -29.59 1.05 -13.93
CA LEU A 82 -29.03 -0.29 -14.03
C LEU A 82 -27.80 -0.38 -13.14
N GLU A 83 -27.60 -1.54 -12.51
CA GLU A 83 -26.35 -1.92 -11.85
C GLU A 83 -25.86 -3.25 -12.38
N GLY A 84 -24.58 -3.33 -12.66
CA GLY A 84 -23.92 -4.61 -12.88
C GLY A 84 -22.78 -4.79 -11.89
N ARG A 85 -22.52 -6.06 -11.55
CA ARG A 85 -21.38 -6.47 -10.75
C ARG A 85 -20.64 -7.58 -11.49
N LEU A 86 -19.44 -7.26 -11.99
CA LEU A 86 -18.57 -8.23 -12.67
C LEU A 86 -17.47 -8.66 -11.71
N ASP A 87 -17.44 -9.93 -11.31
CA ASP A 87 -16.38 -10.48 -10.46
C ASP A 87 -15.06 -10.58 -11.24
N LEU A 88 -14.13 -9.67 -10.97
CA LEU A 88 -12.84 -9.56 -11.66
C LEU A 88 -11.83 -10.59 -11.16
N ALA A 89 -12.01 -11.16 -9.96
CA ALA A 89 -11.10 -12.17 -9.41
C ALA A 89 -11.22 -13.51 -10.14
N SER A 90 -12.40 -13.79 -10.70
CA SER A 90 -12.68 -15.01 -11.48
C SER A 90 -12.16 -14.95 -12.93
N LEU A 91 -11.82 -13.76 -13.43
CA LEU A 91 -11.47 -13.56 -14.84
C LEU A 91 -9.96 -13.74 -15.07
N PRO A 92 -9.55 -14.15 -16.29
CA PRO A 92 -8.13 -14.26 -16.61
C PRO A 92 -7.49 -12.86 -16.66
N PRO A 93 -6.43 -12.61 -15.87
CA PRO A 93 -5.68 -11.36 -15.97
C PRO A 93 -4.87 -11.28 -17.29
N PRO A 94 -4.50 -10.07 -17.75
CA PRO A 94 -4.77 -8.80 -17.10
C PRO A 94 -6.07 -8.22 -17.66
N ILE A 95 -6.84 -7.53 -16.83
CA ILE A 95 -7.98 -6.72 -17.25
C ILE A 95 -7.49 -5.29 -17.41
N ILE A 96 -7.37 -4.83 -18.66
CA ILE A 96 -6.83 -3.50 -18.99
C ILE A 96 -7.92 -2.45 -19.21
N ARG A 97 -9.17 -2.86 -19.34
CA ARG A 97 -10.30 -1.96 -19.59
C ARG A 97 -11.61 -2.61 -19.12
N ILE A 98 -12.49 -1.78 -18.58
CA ILE A 98 -13.88 -2.15 -18.30
C ILE A 98 -14.76 -1.17 -19.09
N GLU A 99 -15.76 -1.71 -19.77
CA GLU A 99 -16.68 -0.97 -20.63
C GLU A 99 -18.11 -1.29 -20.26
N VAL A 100 -19.03 -0.39 -20.62
CA VAL A 100 -20.45 -0.68 -20.65
C VAL A 100 -20.89 -0.77 -22.10
N LEU A 101 -21.42 -1.94 -22.48
CA LEU A 101 -21.89 -2.21 -23.83
C LEU A 101 -23.41 -2.37 -23.88
N GLY A 102 -24.05 -1.81 -24.91
CA GLY A 102 -25.42 -2.16 -25.29
C GLY A 102 -25.49 -3.52 -26.00
N GLU A 103 -26.70 -4.02 -26.24
CA GLU A 103 -26.96 -5.35 -26.83
C GLU A 103 -26.33 -5.53 -28.22
N ASP A 104 -26.29 -4.46 -29.01
CA ASP A 104 -25.74 -4.48 -30.36
C ASP A 104 -24.20 -4.30 -30.41
N ASP A 105 -23.52 -4.21 -29.25
CA ASP A 105 -22.10 -3.87 -29.07
C ASP A 105 -21.65 -2.53 -29.72
N ALA A 106 -22.54 -1.86 -30.48
CA ALA A 106 -22.33 -0.58 -31.14
C ALA A 106 -22.27 0.59 -30.15
N THR A 107 -22.86 0.41 -28.97
CA THR A 107 -22.78 1.37 -27.86
C THR A 107 -21.65 0.92 -26.95
N SER A 108 -20.53 1.65 -26.93
CA SER A 108 -19.46 1.42 -25.96
C SER A 108 -19.18 2.71 -25.21
N VAL A 109 -19.56 2.74 -23.94
CA VAL A 109 -19.17 3.82 -23.04
C VAL A 109 -17.93 3.35 -22.26
N LEU A 110 -16.82 4.02 -22.52
CA LEU A 110 -15.60 3.82 -21.74
C LEU A 110 -15.84 4.36 -20.33
N LEU A 111 -15.71 3.51 -19.32
CA LEU A 111 -15.71 3.98 -17.94
C LEU A 111 -14.51 4.93 -17.75
N GLY A 112 -14.78 6.17 -17.35
CA GLY A 112 -13.84 7.29 -17.41
C GLY A 112 -12.58 7.16 -16.52
N VAL A 113 -12.01 8.31 -16.17
CA VAL A 113 -10.80 8.49 -15.34
C VAL A 113 -10.74 7.61 -14.08
N ASP A 114 -11.88 7.19 -13.54
CA ASP A 114 -11.97 6.44 -12.29
C ASP A 114 -11.47 4.99 -12.37
N PHE A 115 -11.45 4.38 -13.57
CA PHE A 115 -10.88 3.04 -13.75
C PHE A 115 -9.47 3.07 -14.34
N GLN A 116 -9.20 3.92 -15.34
CA GLN A 116 -7.88 4.13 -15.99
C GLN A 116 -6.93 2.92 -16.02
N LEU A 117 -7.48 1.72 -16.24
CA LEU A 117 -6.73 0.47 -16.05
C LEU A 117 -5.61 0.34 -17.09
N ARG A 118 -5.85 0.87 -18.29
CA ARG A 118 -4.90 0.92 -19.42
C ARG A 118 -3.70 1.85 -19.18
N GLU A 119 -3.85 2.85 -18.30
CA GLU A 119 -2.76 3.78 -17.96
C GLU A 119 -1.82 3.24 -16.87
N LEU A 120 -2.08 2.02 -16.41
CA LEU A 120 -1.31 1.37 -15.35
C LEU A 120 -0.89 -0.06 -15.72
N CYS A 121 -1.67 -0.74 -16.57
CA CYS A 121 -1.29 -2.00 -17.22
C CYS A 121 -0.95 -1.74 -18.70
N PHE A 122 0.34 -1.51 -18.97
CA PHE A 122 0.81 -1.21 -20.32
C PHE A 122 1.14 -2.48 -21.09
N GLU A 123 0.86 -2.44 -22.38
CA GLU A 123 1.13 -3.54 -23.30
C GLU A 123 2.63 -3.82 -23.43
N ASP A 124 3.46 -2.76 -23.33
CA ASP A 124 4.91 -2.84 -23.32
C ASP A 124 5.58 -1.66 -22.57
N GLN A 125 6.91 -1.71 -22.49
CA GLN A 125 7.73 -0.68 -21.84
C GLN A 125 7.67 0.69 -22.55
N ALA A 126 7.49 0.71 -23.88
CA ALA A 126 7.46 1.95 -24.65
C ALA A 126 6.18 2.74 -24.33
N ALA A 127 5.03 2.04 -24.30
CA ALA A 127 3.74 2.58 -23.90
C ALA A 127 3.79 3.12 -22.46
N PHE A 128 4.42 2.38 -21.53
CA PHE A 128 4.63 2.85 -20.16
C PHE A 128 5.47 4.12 -20.07
N LYS A 129 6.59 4.19 -20.82
CA LYS A 129 7.48 5.36 -20.84
C LYS A 129 6.75 6.59 -21.39
N SER A 130 5.95 6.46 -22.46
CA SER A 130 5.15 7.57 -23.00
C SER A 130 4.12 8.10 -22.01
N ALA A 131 3.52 7.22 -21.21
CA ALA A 131 2.51 7.61 -20.22
C ALA A 131 3.09 8.21 -18.94
N THR A 132 4.42 8.15 -18.73
CA THR A 132 5.08 8.71 -17.54
C THR A 132 4.82 10.22 -17.37
N ILE A 133 4.55 10.94 -18.47
CA ILE A 133 4.19 12.37 -18.46
C ILE A 133 2.76 12.59 -17.92
N ALA A 134 1.82 11.68 -18.21
CA ALA A 134 0.44 11.72 -17.69
C ALA A 134 0.37 11.39 -16.18
N ARG A 135 1.24 10.50 -15.70
CA ARG A 135 1.23 9.99 -14.31
C ARG A 135 1.62 11.00 -13.21
N ARG A 136 1.95 12.25 -13.53
CA ARG A 136 2.41 13.29 -12.58
C ARG A 136 1.28 13.91 -11.74
N GLN A 137 0.47 13.09 -11.06
CA GLN A 137 -0.48 13.43 -9.97
C GLN A 137 -1.95 13.71 -10.34
N ARG A 138 -2.36 13.72 -11.61
CA ARG A 138 -3.76 14.05 -11.96
C ARG A 138 -4.70 12.86 -12.16
N ASP A 139 -4.14 11.71 -12.52
CA ASP A 139 -4.90 10.59 -13.11
C ASP A 139 -4.66 9.25 -12.37
N ARG A 140 -4.46 9.30 -11.04
CA ARG A 140 -4.48 8.07 -10.23
C ARG A 140 -5.90 7.84 -9.75
N PRO A 141 -6.48 6.63 -9.89
CA PRO A 141 -7.73 6.30 -9.22
C PRO A 141 -7.60 6.69 -7.76
N ARG A 142 -8.48 7.58 -7.28
CA ARG A 142 -8.45 8.00 -5.86
C ARG A 142 -8.96 6.88 -4.94
N ASP A 143 -9.70 5.95 -5.52
CA ASP A 143 -10.26 4.80 -4.84
C ASP A 143 -9.19 3.77 -4.45
N THR A 144 -9.23 3.31 -3.20
CA THR A 144 -8.21 2.43 -2.61
C THR A 144 -8.28 1.00 -3.17
N GLU A 145 -9.47 0.49 -3.43
CA GLU A 145 -9.66 -0.87 -3.93
C GLU A 145 -9.31 -0.97 -5.42
N THR A 146 -9.60 0.07 -6.19
CA THR A 146 -9.12 0.17 -7.57
C THR A 146 -7.59 0.16 -7.63
N GLN A 147 -6.91 0.92 -6.76
CA GLN A 147 -5.44 0.89 -6.68
C GLN A 147 -4.91 -0.51 -6.32
N LEU A 148 -5.56 -1.21 -5.38
CA LEU A 148 -5.20 -2.56 -4.94
C LEU A 148 -5.28 -3.57 -6.07
N PHE A 149 -6.43 -3.61 -6.75
CA PHE A 149 -6.63 -4.46 -7.90
C PHE A 149 -5.56 -4.23 -8.98
N LEU A 150 -5.23 -2.98 -9.25
CA LEU A 150 -4.20 -2.60 -10.22
C LEU A 150 -2.79 -3.07 -9.83
N ALA A 151 -2.39 -2.89 -8.56
CA ALA A 151 -1.10 -3.36 -8.11
C ALA A 151 -0.96 -4.87 -8.30
N ARG A 152 -1.99 -5.65 -7.95
CA ARG A 152 -2.08 -7.11 -8.12
C ARG A 152 -2.04 -7.55 -9.58
N GLN A 153 -2.67 -6.79 -10.48
CA GLN A 153 -2.58 -7.08 -11.90
C GLN A 153 -1.17 -6.87 -12.45
N ILE A 154 -0.56 -5.72 -12.19
CA ILE A 154 0.80 -5.39 -12.66
C ILE A 154 1.80 -6.42 -12.14
N ALA A 155 1.68 -6.74 -10.84
CA ALA A 155 2.35 -7.81 -10.13
C ALA A 155 2.34 -9.15 -10.90
N ARG A 156 1.14 -9.64 -11.22
CA ARG A 156 0.94 -10.96 -11.85
C ARG A 156 1.31 -11.00 -13.33
N HIS A 157 1.27 -9.85 -14.01
CA HIS A 157 1.43 -9.78 -15.46
C HIS A 157 2.82 -9.40 -15.97
N LEU A 158 3.76 -9.07 -15.09
CA LEU A 158 5.12 -8.69 -15.50
C LEU A 158 6.18 -9.71 -15.06
N PRO A 159 6.12 -10.98 -15.47
CA PRO A 159 7.04 -12.00 -15.01
C PRO A 159 8.48 -11.86 -15.55
N SER A 160 8.81 -10.91 -16.43
CA SER A 160 10.11 -10.95 -17.12
C SER A 160 10.81 -9.63 -17.42
N VAL A 161 10.56 -8.54 -16.69
CA VAL A 161 11.27 -7.27 -16.95
C VAL A 161 12.23 -6.91 -15.82
N HIS A 162 13.29 -7.70 -15.72
CA HIS A 162 14.46 -7.34 -14.93
C HIS A 162 14.97 -5.97 -15.38
N LYS A 163 15.03 -5.00 -14.45
CA LYS A 163 15.42 -3.59 -14.64
C LYS A 163 14.36 -2.65 -15.22
N ASP A 164 13.07 -2.96 -15.11
CA ASP A 164 12.03 -2.04 -15.59
C ASP A 164 11.35 -1.21 -14.50
N ARG A 165 11.04 0.03 -14.89
CA ARG A 165 10.33 1.04 -14.12
C ARG A 165 8.87 0.65 -13.85
N LEU A 166 8.35 -0.34 -14.58
CA LEU A 166 7.06 -0.97 -14.32
C LEU A 166 7.07 -1.82 -13.04
N THR A 167 8.10 -2.64 -12.82
CA THR A 167 8.26 -3.39 -11.57
C THR A 167 8.39 -2.42 -10.39
N GLU A 168 9.18 -1.36 -10.52
CA GLU A 168 9.29 -0.30 -9.51
C GLU A 168 7.93 0.31 -9.14
N VAL A 169 7.04 0.47 -10.12
CA VAL A 169 5.68 0.97 -9.90
C VAL A 169 4.82 -0.02 -9.16
N ALA A 170 4.81 -1.29 -9.56
CA ALA A 170 4.06 -2.35 -8.89
C ALA A 170 4.46 -2.42 -7.41
N LEU A 171 5.77 -2.38 -7.15
CA LEU A 171 6.36 -2.37 -5.83
C LEU A 171 5.97 -1.13 -5.03
N THR A 172 6.04 0.05 -5.64
CA THR A 172 5.65 1.31 -4.98
C THR A 172 4.17 1.31 -4.62
N MET A 173 3.30 0.83 -5.52
CA MET A 173 1.86 0.73 -5.26
C MET A 173 1.55 -0.28 -4.15
N THR A 174 2.18 -1.46 -4.21
CA THR A 174 2.04 -2.51 -3.18
C THR A 174 2.48 -1.99 -1.81
N ALA A 175 3.64 -1.35 -1.72
CA ALA A 175 4.11 -0.75 -0.47
C ALA A 175 3.17 0.36 0.02
N THR A 176 2.69 1.23 -0.87
CA THR A 176 1.73 2.30 -0.53
C THR A 176 0.43 1.73 0.07
N GLN A 177 -0.05 0.61 -0.46
CA GLN A 177 -1.25 -0.06 0.05
C GLN A 177 -1.05 -0.64 1.43
N ALA A 178 0.07 -1.32 1.67
CA ALA A 178 0.36 -1.86 3.00
C ALA A 178 0.53 -0.74 4.05
N TYR A 179 1.14 0.40 3.70
CA TYR A 179 1.13 1.58 4.57
C TYR A 179 -0.29 2.11 4.79
N ARG A 180 -1.14 2.13 3.76
CA ARG A 180 -2.53 2.59 3.88
C ARG A 180 -3.37 1.65 4.74
N ALA A 181 -3.18 0.34 4.63
CA ALA A 181 -3.82 -0.64 5.50
C ALA A 181 -3.48 -0.38 6.97
N SER A 182 -2.21 -0.03 7.24
CA SER A 182 -1.74 0.41 8.56
C SER A 182 -2.40 1.71 9.03
N GLU A 183 -2.65 2.67 8.13
CA GLU A 183 -3.39 3.90 8.46
C GLU A 183 -4.88 3.67 8.70
N LEU A 184 -5.48 2.65 8.09
CA LEU A 184 -6.89 2.32 8.29
C LEU A 184 -7.11 1.43 9.52
N MET A 185 -6.08 0.72 9.99
CA MET A 185 -6.16 -0.28 11.06
C MET A 185 -7.31 -1.29 10.83
N ARG A 186 -7.50 -1.70 9.57
CA ARG A 186 -8.55 -2.62 9.14
C ARG A 186 -7.95 -4.01 8.85
N PRO A 187 -8.33 -5.06 9.61
CA PRO A 187 -7.74 -6.39 9.45
C PRO A 187 -7.91 -7.00 8.05
N ASP A 188 -9.07 -6.84 7.43
CA ASP A 188 -9.37 -7.35 6.09
C ASP A 188 -8.47 -6.72 5.01
N VAL A 189 -8.26 -5.41 5.10
CA VAL A 189 -7.37 -4.66 4.20
C VAL A 189 -5.90 -5.02 4.48
N ALA A 190 -5.54 -5.22 5.74
CA ALA A 190 -4.18 -5.59 6.15
C ALA A 190 -3.79 -6.99 5.67
N ALA A 191 -4.65 -7.99 5.83
CA ALA A 191 -4.42 -9.35 5.33
C ALA A 191 -4.21 -9.35 3.81
N THR A 192 -5.11 -8.68 3.08
CA THR A 192 -5.04 -8.51 1.63
C THR A 192 -3.74 -7.82 1.16
N ALA A 193 -3.27 -6.82 1.94
CA ALA A 193 -2.01 -6.14 1.66
C ALA A 193 -0.79 -7.04 1.91
N ILE A 194 -0.81 -7.82 3.00
CA ILE A 194 0.24 -8.80 3.31
C ILE A 194 0.37 -9.85 2.20
N GLU A 195 -0.74 -10.44 1.77
CA GLU A 195 -0.76 -11.40 0.64
C GLU A 195 -0.13 -10.80 -0.62
N THR A 196 -0.49 -9.55 -0.94
CA THR A 196 0.03 -8.85 -2.13
C THR A 196 1.53 -8.56 -2.00
N VAL A 197 1.98 -8.19 -0.80
CA VAL A 197 3.42 -8.00 -0.53
C VAL A 197 4.15 -9.34 -0.68
N ASP A 198 3.60 -10.44 -0.19
CA ASP A 198 4.22 -11.76 -0.29
C ASP A 198 4.29 -12.27 -1.73
N GLU A 199 3.25 -12.06 -2.53
CA GLU A 199 3.32 -12.27 -3.99
C GLU A 199 4.51 -11.50 -4.59
N MET A 200 4.74 -10.25 -4.20
CA MET A 200 5.85 -9.43 -4.70
C MET A 200 7.22 -9.84 -4.18
N LEU A 201 7.32 -10.25 -2.93
CA LEU A 201 8.57 -10.77 -2.37
C LEU A 201 8.97 -12.07 -3.07
N ASN A 202 8.00 -12.97 -3.32
CA ASN A 202 8.22 -14.20 -4.08
C ASN A 202 8.69 -13.93 -5.51
N ILE A 203 8.11 -12.93 -6.19
CA ILE A 203 8.60 -12.51 -7.51
C ILE A 203 10.05 -12.01 -7.40
N ILE A 204 10.35 -11.13 -6.44
CA ILE A 204 11.70 -10.58 -6.21
C ILE A 204 12.72 -11.70 -5.99
N ASP A 205 12.37 -12.72 -5.22
CA ASP A 205 13.26 -13.86 -4.90
C ASP A 205 13.58 -14.72 -6.12
N GLY A 206 12.71 -14.70 -7.15
CA GLY A 206 12.98 -15.29 -8.45
C GLY A 206 13.85 -14.43 -9.39
N LEU A 207 14.13 -13.17 -9.05
CA LEU A 207 14.92 -12.27 -9.90
C LEU A 207 16.43 -12.36 -9.56
N PRO A 208 17.34 -12.06 -10.52
CA PRO A 208 18.76 -11.95 -10.23
C PRO A 208 19.04 -10.91 -9.14
N ASP A 209 20.11 -11.12 -8.38
CA ASP A 209 20.53 -10.20 -7.32
C ASP A 209 21.05 -8.88 -7.92
N TYR A 210 20.13 -7.93 -8.03
CA TYR A 210 20.40 -6.54 -8.38
C TYR A 210 20.06 -5.67 -7.19
N SER A 211 20.83 -4.59 -7.02
CA SER A 211 20.60 -3.64 -5.93
C SER A 211 19.16 -3.11 -5.90
N THR A 212 18.54 -2.88 -7.07
CA THR A 212 17.12 -2.45 -7.16
C THR A 212 16.13 -3.45 -6.56
N ASN A 213 16.44 -4.74 -6.62
CA ASN A 213 15.59 -5.81 -6.06
C ASN A 213 15.74 -5.86 -4.54
N SER A 214 16.96 -5.72 -4.01
CA SER A 214 17.18 -5.56 -2.57
C SER A 214 16.45 -4.31 -2.03
N TYR A 215 16.39 -3.24 -2.82
CA TYR A 215 15.73 -1.97 -2.45
C TYR A 215 14.22 -2.12 -2.36
N ALA A 216 13.65 -2.81 -3.35
CA ALA A 216 12.26 -3.19 -3.39
C ALA A 216 11.90 -4.03 -2.17
N ARG A 217 12.71 -5.06 -1.87
CA ARG A 217 12.51 -5.96 -0.74
C ARG A 217 12.42 -5.20 0.58
N ILE A 218 13.37 -4.31 0.86
CA ILE A 218 13.36 -3.49 2.09
C ILE A 218 12.08 -2.67 2.18
N SER A 219 11.66 -2.05 1.07
CA SER A 219 10.45 -1.22 1.03
C SER A 219 9.19 -2.04 1.30
N LEU A 220 9.11 -3.23 0.70
CA LEU A 220 8.02 -4.18 0.88
C LEU A 220 7.97 -4.74 2.30
N LEU A 221 9.09 -5.21 2.85
CA LEU A 221 9.18 -5.69 4.23
C LEU A 221 8.82 -4.59 5.24
N THR A 222 9.26 -3.35 4.99
CA THR A 222 8.86 -2.19 5.80
C THR A 222 7.34 -2.01 5.77
N ALA A 223 6.73 -2.07 4.59
CA ALA A 223 5.29 -1.93 4.49
C ALA A 223 4.52 -3.13 5.07
N LYS A 224 5.06 -4.36 4.94
CA LYS A 224 4.47 -5.60 5.47
C LYS A 224 4.35 -5.59 6.98
N TRP A 225 5.40 -5.20 7.72
CA TRP A 225 5.30 -5.16 9.19
C TRP A 225 4.29 -4.11 9.67
N HIS A 226 4.16 -3.00 8.93
CA HIS A 226 3.12 -1.99 9.19
C HIS A 226 1.71 -2.56 9.04
N ALA A 227 1.47 -3.39 8.02
CA ALA A 227 0.22 -4.11 7.84
C ALA A 227 0.03 -5.21 8.91
N ALA A 228 1.08 -5.92 9.31
CA ALA A 228 1.03 -6.94 10.36
C ALA A 228 0.53 -6.36 11.69
N VAL A 229 0.96 -5.14 12.04
CA VAL A 229 0.43 -4.43 13.22
C VAL A 229 -1.08 -4.16 13.10
N ALA A 230 -1.55 -3.77 11.91
CA ALA A 230 -2.99 -3.56 11.68
C ALA A 230 -3.81 -4.86 11.65
N LEU A 231 -3.16 -5.98 11.33
CA LEU A 231 -3.75 -7.32 11.39
C LEU A 231 -3.70 -7.94 12.79
N ASP A 232 -3.00 -7.30 13.74
CA ASP A 232 -2.71 -7.86 15.07
C ASP A 232 -1.90 -9.17 15.02
N ASP A 233 -0.97 -9.28 14.05
CA ASP A 233 -0.17 -10.48 13.80
C ASP A 233 1.31 -10.29 14.23
N PRO A 234 1.67 -10.69 15.47
CA PRO A 234 3.05 -10.56 15.96
C PRO A 234 4.03 -11.49 15.25
N ALA A 235 3.57 -12.62 14.68
CA ALA A 235 4.45 -13.58 14.03
C ALA A 235 4.95 -13.02 12.69
N VAL A 236 4.03 -12.50 11.87
CA VAL A 236 4.38 -11.84 10.60
C VAL A 236 5.20 -10.58 10.87
N PHE A 237 4.86 -9.80 11.90
CA PHE A 237 5.67 -8.65 12.31
C PHE A 237 7.12 -9.05 12.59
N ASP A 238 7.31 -10.11 13.38
CA ASP A 238 8.63 -10.55 13.80
C ASP A 238 9.47 -11.11 12.64
N GLU A 239 8.84 -11.94 11.80
CA GLU A 239 9.46 -12.55 10.62
C GLU A 239 9.99 -11.47 9.67
N CYS A 240 9.15 -10.49 9.32
CA CYS A 240 9.49 -9.46 8.34
C CYS A 240 10.65 -8.57 8.82
N LEU A 241 10.60 -8.18 10.09
CA LEU A 241 11.63 -7.35 10.68
C LEU A 241 12.94 -8.12 10.89
N SER A 242 12.86 -9.42 11.22
CA SER A 242 14.04 -10.28 11.35
C SER A 242 14.72 -10.53 10.00
N ASP A 243 13.97 -10.72 8.91
CA ASP A 243 14.53 -10.78 7.55
C ASP A 243 15.28 -9.48 7.22
N LEU A 244 14.65 -8.32 7.46
CA LEU A 244 15.30 -7.02 7.26
C LEU A 244 16.57 -6.86 8.12
N ALA A 245 16.53 -7.28 9.38
CA ALA A 245 17.68 -7.21 10.28
C ALA A 245 18.84 -8.09 9.83
N SER A 246 18.58 -9.30 9.33
CA SER A 246 19.60 -10.20 8.80
C SER A 246 20.38 -9.57 7.63
N ARG A 247 19.73 -8.67 6.89
CA ARG A 247 20.28 -7.95 5.74
C ARG A 247 20.95 -6.62 6.10
N ALA A 248 20.90 -6.17 7.36
CA ALA A 248 21.38 -4.85 7.76
C ALA A 248 22.85 -4.58 7.36
N LYS A 249 23.70 -5.61 7.39
CA LYS A 249 25.11 -5.52 6.94
C LYS A 249 25.23 -5.23 5.45
N GLU A 250 24.39 -5.83 4.62
CA GLU A 250 24.37 -5.60 3.18
C GLU A 250 23.93 -4.17 2.86
N LEU A 251 23.00 -3.62 3.66
CA LEU A 251 22.54 -2.23 3.52
C LEU A 251 23.69 -1.23 3.63
N THR A 252 24.68 -1.50 4.48
CA THR A 252 25.85 -0.62 4.61
C THR A 252 26.71 -0.60 3.33
N LYS A 253 26.66 -1.65 2.53
CA LYS A 253 27.48 -1.83 1.32
C LYS A 253 26.80 -1.28 0.08
N HIS A 254 25.52 -1.58 -0.14
CA HIS A 254 24.80 -1.16 -1.34
C HIS A 254 24.66 0.34 -1.41
N LYS A 255 24.84 0.97 -2.59
CA LYS A 255 24.51 2.39 -2.87
C LYS A 255 23.00 2.65 -2.88
N LEU A 256 22.33 2.23 -1.81
CA LEU A 256 20.91 2.42 -1.57
C LEU A 256 20.54 3.88 -1.79
N ALA A 257 19.37 4.09 -2.40
CA ALA A 257 18.71 5.40 -2.33
C ALA A 257 18.62 5.81 -0.85
N PHE A 258 18.93 7.07 -0.56
CA PHE A 258 18.99 7.62 0.78
C PHE A 258 17.74 7.26 1.63
N THR A 259 16.56 7.26 0.99
CA THR A 259 15.26 6.91 1.58
C THR A 259 15.15 5.48 2.11
N LEU A 260 15.98 4.54 1.65
CA LEU A 260 15.95 3.14 2.08
C LEU A 260 16.73 2.90 3.37
N HIS A 261 17.83 3.65 3.59
CA HIS A 261 18.53 3.62 4.88
C HIS A 261 17.59 4.07 6.01
N TYR A 262 16.77 5.08 5.73
CA TYR A 262 15.76 5.56 6.66
C TYR A 262 14.68 4.51 6.99
N ASN A 263 14.08 3.89 5.97
CA ASN A 263 13.08 2.84 6.17
C ASN A 263 13.67 1.64 6.95
N ALA A 264 14.91 1.27 6.64
CA ALA A 264 15.62 0.24 7.37
C ALA A 264 15.84 0.62 8.84
N VAL A 265 16.31 1.84 9.14
CA VAL A 265 16.51 2.31 10.52
C VAL A 265 15.22 2.25 11.32
N ARG A 266 14.10 2.70 10.76
CA ARG A 266 12.79 2.61 11.42
C ARG A 266 12.36 1.18 11.69
N SER A 267 12.54 0.30 10.72
CA SER A 267 12.22 -1.13 10.88
C SER A 267 13.07 -1.78 11.97
N LEU A 268 14.38 -1.48 11.99
CA LEU A 268 15.29 -1.96 13.04
C LEU A 268 14.93 -1.38 14.41
N LEU A 269 14.44 -0.13 14.49
CA LEU A 269 13.96 0.48 15.73
C LEU A 269 12.70 -0.22 16.26
N ALA A 270 11.74 -0.51 15.38
CA ALA A 270 10.55 -1.28 15.74
C ALA A 270 10.94 -2.64 16.31
N LEU A 271 11.87 -3.34 15.66
CA LEU A 271 12.34 -4.64 16.13
C LEU A 271 13.09 -4.53 17.46
N ALA A 272 13.98 -3.55 17.61
CA ALA A 272 14.71 -3.33 18.86
C ALA A 272 13.75 -3.01 20.01
N GLY A 273 12.72 -2.20 19.76
CA GLY A 273 11.67 -1.91 20.73
C GLY A 273 10.87 -3.15 21.13
N TYR A 274 10.48 -3.96 20.14
CA TYR A 274 9.78 -5.22 20.37
C TYR A 274 10.62 -6.21 21.19
N ARG A 275 11.90 -6.40 20.82
CA ARG A 275 12.85 -7.26 21.55
C ARG A 275 13.10 -6.77 22.97
N LEU A 276 13.28 -5.46 23.16
CA LEU A 276 13.42 -4.88 24.51
C LEU A 276 12.17 -5.10 25.35
N ALA A 277 10.99 -4.93 24.78
CA ALA A 277 9.75 -5.18 25.48
C ALA A 277 9.65 -6.65 25.93
N GLN A 278 10.10 -7.59 25.09
CA GLN A 278 10.20 -9.02 25.44
C GLN A 278 11.32 -9.35 26.46
N GLY A 279 12.14 -8.38 26.88
CA GLY A 279 13.31 -8.63 27.73
C GLY A 279 14.50 -9.25 26.99
N ARG A 280 14.48 -9.31 25.65
CA ARG A 280 15.57 -9.82 24.78
C ARG A 280 16.62 -8.72 24.58
N VAL A 281 17.30 -8.36 25.66
CA VAL A 281 18.23 -7.21 25.75
C VAL A 281 19.42 -7.34 24.81
N ALA A 282 20.02 -8.53 24.72
CA ALA A 282 21.21 -8.75 23.89
C ALA A 282 20.91 -8.50 22.40
N GLU A 283 19.80 -9.03 21.91
CA GLU A 283 19.38 -8.85 20.51
C GLU A 283 19.04 -7.40 20.21
N ALA A 284 18.42 -6.68 21.14
CA ALA A 284 18.19 -5.24 20.97
C ALA A 284 19.50 -4.44 20.87
N ASP A 285 20.55 -4.80 21.61
CA ASP A 285 21.84 -4.10 21.49
C ASP A 285 22.50 -4.34 20.12
N GLU A 286 22.43 -5.55 19.60
CA GLU A 286 22.89 -5.88 18.24
C GLU A 286 22.14 -5.08 17.17
N LEU A 287 20.84 -4.89 17.34
CA LEU A 287 20.02 -4.05 16.47
C LEU A 287 20.42 -2.58 16.57
N PHE A 288 20.71 -2.06 17.76
CA PHE A 288 21.19 -0.69 17.90
C PHE A 288 22.56 -0.48 17.24
N ALA A 289 23.47 -1.44 17.34
CA ALA A 289 24.73 -1.39 16.61
C ALA A 289 24.50 -1.36 15.09
N SER A 290 23.56 -2.17 14.60
CA SER A 290 23.17 -2.21 13.18
C SER A 290 22.55 -0.88 12.71
N ILE A 291 21.67 -0.27 13.52
CA ILE A 291 21.08 1.04 13.23
C ILE A 291 22.16 2.10 13.05
N ILE A 292 23.12 2.17 13.97
CA ILE A 292 24.22 3.14 13.90
C ILE A 292 25.04 2.93 12.63
N ALA A 293 25.36 1.68 12.28
CA ALA A 293 26.11 1.37 11.06
C ALA A 293 25.35 1.77 9.78
N VAL A 294 24.04 1.49 9.71
CA VAL A 294 23.18 1.87 8.57
C VAL A 294 23.07 3.39 8.45
N MET A 295 22.92 4.10 9.57
CA MET A 295 22.88 5.57 9.59
C MET A 295 24.20 6.20 9.12
N ALA A 296 25.34 5.67 9.58
CA ALA A 296 26.66 6.13 9.15
C ALA A 296 26.87 5.93 7.64
N ALA A 297 26.47 4.76 7.11
CA ALA A 297 26.51 4.49 5.67
C ALA A 297 25.60 5.46 4.89
N GLY A 298 24.39 5.73 5.38
CA GLY A 298 23.46 6.69 4.76
C GLY A 298 23.99 8.13 4.74
N GLY A 299 24.59 8.58 5.85
CA GLY A 299 25.18 9.92 5.97
C GLY A 299 26.32 10.17 4.99
N SER A 300 27.15 9.15 4.70
CA SER A 300 28.24 9.26 3.71
C SER A 300 27.76 9.49 2.27
N ARG A 301 26.45 9.36 2.02
CA ARG A 301 25.81 9.46 0.69
C ARG A 301 24.68 10.49 0.67
N PHE A 302 24.69 11.38 1.66
CA PHE A 302 23.72 12.45 1.80
C PHE A 302 23.73 13.38 0.57
N THR A 303 22.55 13.88 0.21
CA THR A 303 22.37 14.84 -0.89
C THR A 303 21.73 16.11 -0.37
N ASP A 304 21.91 17.22 -1.06
CA ASP A 304 21.29 18.52 -0.76
C ASP A 304 19.78 18.63 -1.08
N HIS A 305 19.18 17.57 -1.63
CA HIS A 305 17.75 17.55 -1.91
C HIS A 305 16.91 17.75 -0.61
N PRO A 306 16.06 18.80 -0.51
CA PRO A 306 15.40 19.17 0.75
C PRO A 306 14.60 18.06 1.44
N ALA A 307 13.99 17.15 0.65
CA ALA A 307 13.28 16.00 1.22
C ALA A 307 14.24 15.02 1.93
N HIS A 308 15.44 14.80 1.39
CA HIS A 308 16.44 13.94 2.00
C HIS A 308 17.00 14.58 3.28
N ILE A 309 17.21 15.89 3.27
CA ILE A 309 17.62 16.66 4.47
C ILE A 309 16.62 16.46 5.61
N ARG A 310 15.32 16.66 5.34
CA ARG A 310 14.27 16.52 6.37
C ARG A 310 14.21 15.11 6.94
N GLU A 311 14.23 14.09 6.10
CA GLU A 311 14.16 12.70 6.55
C GLU A 311 15.46 12.28 7.29
N PHE A 312 16.64 12.72 6.82
CA PHE A 312 17.90 12.47 7.53
C PHE A 312 17.90 13.11 8.92
N ALA A 313 17.53 14.39 9.01
CA ALA A 313 17.50 15.11 10.27
C ALA A 313 16.59 14.40 11.30
N ARG A 314 15.39 13.98 10.88
CA ARG A 314 14.47 13.18 11.70
C ARG A 314 15.03 11.83 12.13
N THR A 315 15.88 11.22 11.30
CA THR A 315 16.54 9.97 11.67
C THR A 315 17.65 10.23 12.69
N CYS A 316 18.46 11.27 12.46
CA CYS A 316 19.56 11.67 13.34
C CYS A 316 19.10 12.07 14.75
N THR A 317 17.88 12.59 14.92
CA THR A 317 17.32 12.84 16.25
C THR A 317 17.15 11.58 17.11
N LEU A 318 17.22 10.39 16.50
CA LEU A 318 17.09 9.11 17.20
C LEU A 318 18.43 8.61 17.78
N ILE A 319 19.58 9.14 17.32
CA ILE A 319 20.92 8.68 17.76
C ILE A 319 21.11 8.87 19.26
N GLN A 320 20.79 10.07 19.78
CA GLN A 320 20.95 10.38 21.20
C GLN A 320 20.07 9.47 22.08
N PRO A 321 18.76 9.31 21.81
CA PRO A 321 17.93 8.35 22.49
C PRO A 321 18.44 6.90 22.44
N ILE A 322 18.93 6.43 21.29
CA ILE A 322 19.51 5.09 21.16
C ILE A 322 20.76 4.95 22.04
N ALA A 323 21.69 5.91 21.96
CA ALA A 323 22.91 5.89 22.76
C ALA A 323 22.60 5.91 24.26
N TYR A 324 21.56 6.65 24.68
CA TYR A 324 21.07 6.64 26.04
C TYR A 324 20.51 5.28 26.47
N LEU A 325 19.63 4.68 25.66
CA LEU A 325 19.05 3.36 25.93
C LEU A 325 20.13 2.28 26.05
N ARG A 326 21.12 2.27 25.15
CA ARG A 326 22.27 1.35 25.23
C ARG A 326 23.05 1.51 26.54
N ARG A 327 23.34 2.75 26.96
CA ARG A 327 24.00 3.01 28.27
C ARG A 327 23.13 2.50 29.42
N ALA A 328 21.84 2.79 29.41
CA ALA A 328 20.91 2.34 30.45
C ALA A 328 20.85 0.81 30.55
N MET A 329 20.87 0.09 29.42
CA MET A 329 20.93 -1.38 29.37
C MET A 329 22.22 -1.93 29.99
N THR A 330 23.36 -1.28 29.78
CA THR A 330 24.65 -1.71 30.39
C THR A 330 24.75 -1.44 31.88
N GLN A 331 23.92 -0.53 32.43
CA GLN A 331 24.02 -0.05 33.80
C GLN A 331 23.07 -0.76 34.79
N ASN A 332 22.14 -1.63 34.34
CA ASN A 332 21.17 -2.29 35.23
C ASN A 332 20.86 -3.77 34.88
N SER A 333 20.85 -4.62 35.92
CA SER A 333 20.41 -6.02 35.94
C SER A 333 18.87 -6.15 35.81
N PRO A 334 18.32 -7.36 35.60
CA PRO A 334 17.35 -7.70 34.53
C PRO A 334 16.22 -6.69 34.35
N LEU A 335 16.10 -6.19 33.12
CA LEU A 335 15.07 -5.26 32.67
C LEU A 335 13.68 -5.94 32.71
N ARG A 336 13.03 -5.90 33.87
CA ARG A 336 11.56 -5.98 33.90
C ARG A 336 11.03 -4.66 33.35
N LEU A 337 10.01 -4.72 32.49
CA LEU A 337 9.16 -3.58 32.10
C LEU A 337 8.36 -3.07 33.33
N GLU A 338 9.06 -2.74 34.42
CA GLU A 338 8.49 -2.02 35.54
C GLU A 338 8.62 -0.53 35.27
N GLU A 339 7.63 0.23 35.71
CA GLU A 339 7.62 1.69 35.66
C GLU A 339 8.72 2.28 36.55
N ARG A 340 9.97 2.21 36.11
CA ARG A 340 11.10 2.79 36.83
C ARG A 340 11.54 4.08 36.16
N PRO A 341 11.50 5.23 36.84
CA PRO A 341 11.99 6.48 36.28
C PRO A 341 13.46 6.32 35.90
N ILE A 342 13.79 6.51 34.62
CA ILE A 342 15.18 6.48 34.18
C ILE A 342 15.81 7.79 34.69
N LYS A 343 16.95 7.72 35.39
CA LYS A 343 17.42 8.77 36.32
C LYS A 343 17.68 10.18 35.72
N GLU A 344 17.43 10.40 34.43
CA GLU A 344 17.58 11.67 33.70
C GLU A 344 16.38 12.03 32.81
N LEU A 345 15.42 11.12 32.62
CA LEU A 345 14.15 11.36 31.95
C LEU A 345 13.05 11.04 32.96
N ARG A 346 12.07 11.91 33.18
CA ARG A 346 10.90 11.61 34.05
C ARG A 346 9.98 10.52 33.45
N ARG A 347 10.53 9.48 32.82
CA ARG A 347 9.86 8.45 32.02
C ARG A 347 10.43 7.08 32.37
N THR A 348 9.63 6.04 32.15
CA THR A 348 9.99 4.64 32.42
C THR A 348 10.68 4.01 31.21
N LEU A 349 11.39 2.88 31.36
CA LEU A 349 11.93 2.17 30.20
C LEU A 349 10.83 1.75 29.22
N GLY A 350 9.67 1.34 29.73
CA GLY A 350 8.49 1.08 28.90
C GLY A 350 8.03 2.30 28.11
N ALA A 351 7.96 3.47 28.74
CA ALA A 351 7.61 4.72 28.05
C ALA A 351 8.68 5.15 27.03
N ALA A 352 9.96 4.91 27.32
CA ALA A 352 11.05 5.17 26.38
C ALA A 352 10.97 4.21 25.17
N THR A 353 10.78 2.92 25.40
CA THR A 353 10.56 1.92 24.34
C THR A 353 9.36 2.29 23.48
N ARG A 354 8.24 2.67 24.09
CA ARG A 354 7.04 3.13 23.39
C ARG A 354 7.32 4.35 22.53
N ASP A 355 7.72 5.47 23.14
CA ASP A 355 7.71 6.77 22.47
C ASP A 355 8.90 6.95 21.52
N ILE A 356 10.06 6.40 21.86
CA ILE A 356 11.29 6.62 21.08
C ILE A 356 11.44 5.54 20.01
N LEU A 357 11.23 4.27 20.37
CA LEU A 357 11.50 3.16 19.46
C LEU A 357 10.28 2.81 18.63
N LEU A 358 9.14 2.56 19.27
CA LEU A 358 7.94 2.10 18.56
C LEU A 358 7.24 3.26 17.83
N VAL A 359 6.80 4.31 18.54
CA VAL A 359 6.17 5.49 17.92
C VAL A 359 7.11 6.15 16.90
N GLY A 360 8.39 6.28 17.25
CA GLY A 360 9.43 6.81 16.35
C GLY A 360 9.63 5.98 15.07
N ALA A 361 9.33 4.67 15.10
CA ALA A 361 9.42 3.81 13.93
C ALA A 361 8.26 4.03 12.94
N PHE A 362 7.05 4.34 13.40
CA PHE A 362 5.88 4.48 12.52
C PHE A 362 5.88 5.78 11.68
N ARG A 363 5.52 5.66 10.41
CA ARG A 363 5.36 6.79 9.48
C ARG A 363 3.95 7.38 9.44
N THR A 364 2.99 6.75 10.12
CA THR A 364 1.56 7.03 10.01
C THR A 364 1.06 7.89 11.16
N SER A 365 -0.12 8.50 11.00
CA SER A 365 -0.81 9.22 12.09
C SER A 365 -1.22 8.30 13.25
N ASN A 366 -1.27 6.99 13.02
CA ASN A 366 -1.66 5.98 14.02
C ASN A 366 -0.45 5.38 14.75
N ALA A 367 0.69 6.08 14.77
CA ALA A 367 1.92 5.60 15.39
C ALA A 367 1.73 5.16 16.86
N GLU A 368 0.91 5.89 17.62
CA GLU A 368 0.62 5.55 19.02
C GLU A 368 -0.18 4.25 19.13
N ALA A 369 -1.26 4.12 18.36
CA ALA A 369 -2.07 2.91 18.34
C ALA A 369 -1.26 1.68 17.93
N GLY A 370 -0.38 1.82 16.93
CA GLY A 370 0.51 0.73 16.52
C GLY A 370 1.54 0.37 17.59
N ALA A 371 2.12 1.36 18.28
CA ALA A 371 3.03 1.11 19.40
C ALA A 371 2.34 0.40 20.56
N ASP A 372 1.11 0.80 20.88
CA ASP A 372 0.31 0.20 21.95
C ASP A 372 -0.10 -1.25 21.61
N ALA A 373 -0.44 -1.53 20.34
CA ALA A 373 -0.67 -2.89 19.85
C ALA A 373 0.55 -3.79 20.06
N ILE A 374 1.74 -3.34 19.63
CA ILE A 374 2.99 -4.11 19.79
C ILE A 374 3.29 -4.41 21.26
N LEU A 375 3.10 -3.43 22.15
CA LEU A 375 3.31 -3.63 23.59
C LEU A 375 2.29 -4.60 24.20
N SER A 376 1.07 -4.66 23.68
CA SER A 376 0.04 -5.59 24.13
C SER A 376 0.41 -7.05 23.83
N TRP A 377 1.01 -7.33 22.66
CA TRP A 377 1.47 -8.66 22.28
C TRP A 377 2.45 -9.27 23.28
N VAL A 378 3.37 -8.44 23.77
CA VAL A 378 4.39 -8.87 24.74
C VAL A 378 3.77 -9.17 26.10
N LYS A 379 2.78 -8.38 26.54
CA LYS A 379 2.07 -8.63 27.80
C LYS A 379 1.32 -9.96 27.75
N LEU A 380 0.71 -10.30 26.61
CA LEU A 380 0.02 -11.58 26.42
C LEU A 380 1.00 -12.77 26.46
N GLN A 381 2.16 -12.66 25.82
CA GLN A 381 3.20 -13.70 25.85
C GLN A 381 3.74 -13.94 27.27
N ALA A 382 3.88 -12.88 28.08
CA ALA A 382 4.32 -13.03 29.47
C ALA A 382 3.30 -13.75 30.38
N LEU A 383 2.04 -13.84 29.96
CA LEU A 383 0.95 -14.49 30.70
C LEU A 383 0.70 -15.94 30.24
N CYS A 384 1.27 -16.37 29.11
CA CYS A 384 1.10 -17.70 28.52
C CYS A 384 2.48 -18.36 28.26
N PRO A 385 3.12 -19.00 29.27
CA PRO A 385 4.44 -19.62 29.16
C PRO A 385 4.53 -20.82 28.23
#